data_AF-A0A3P6GF80-F1
#
_entry.id   AF-A0A3P6GF80-F1
#
_cell.length_a   1.000
_cell.length_b   1.000
_cell.length_c   1.000
_cell.angle_alpha   90.00
_cell.angle_beta   90.00
_cell.angle_gamma   90.00
#
_symmetry.space_group_name_H-M   'P 1'
#
loop_
_entity.id
_entity.type
_entity.pdbx_description
1 polymer ?
#
loop_
_entity_poly.entity_id
_entity_poly.type
_entity_poly.pdbx_seq_one_letter_code
_entity_poly.pdbx_strand_id
1 'polypeptide(L)' 'RITSVWFETDCSDLVDMTTNPMDWLTFATEIEVFQRLQEDFEDVRLSHILRSRNGRA' A
#
# COMPACT_ATOMS: atom_id res chain seq x y z
N ARG A 1 -2.80 20.87 3.53
CA ARG A 1 -2.27 19.56 3.93
C ARG A 1 -3.29 18.52 3.53
N ILE A 2 -2.91 17.53 2.74
CA ILE A 2 -3.74 16.32 2.59
C ILE A 2 -3.57 15.57 3.90
N THR A 3 -4.64 15.45 4.67
CA THR A 3 -4.59 14.78 5.97
C THR A 3 -4.73 13.27 5.80
N SER A 4 -5.45 12.81 4.77
CA SER A 4 -5.75 11.40 4.58
C SER A 4 -5.71 10.99 3.11
N VAL A 5 -5.16 9.82 2.83
CA VAL A 5 -5.09 9.24 1.48
C VAL A 5 -5.49 7.76 1.52
N TRP A 6 -6.35 7.36 0.58
CA TRP A 6 -6.77 5.98 0.39
C TRP A 6 -6.33 5.48 -0.98
N PHE A 7 -5.48 4.46 -0.96
CA PHE A 7 -5.05 3.73 -2.13
C PHE A 7 -5.88 2.44 -2.25
N GLU A 8 -6.37 2.18 -3.45
CA GLU A 8 -6.98 0.90 -3.79
C GLU A 8 -6.06 0.18 -4.78
N THR A 9 -5.87 -1.12 -4.60
CA THR A 9 -5.07 -1.99 -5.48
C THR A 9 -5.81 -3.28 -5.76
N ASP A 10 -5.63 -3.87 -6.93
CA ASP A 10 -6.12 -5.22 -7.24
C ASP A 10 -5.06 -6.31 -7.05
N CYS A 11 -3.94 -5.96 -6.43
CA CYS A 11 -2.91 -6.88 -5.99
C CYS A 11 -3.03 -7.09 -4.48
N SER A 12 -3.54 -8.25 -4.07
CA SER A 12 -3.63 -8.63 -2.65
C SER A 12 -2.26 -8.67 -1.98
N ASP A 13 -1.24 -9.15 -2.69
CA ASP A 13 0.12 -9.28 -2.17
C ASP A 13 0.68 -7.92 -1.73
N LEU A 14 0.31 -6.83 -2.42
CA LEU A 14 0.73 -5.48 -2.06
C LEU A 14 0.11 -5.03 -0.73
N VAL A 15 -1.13 -5.41 -0.45
CA VAL A 15 -1.75 -5.20 0.88
C VAL A 15 -1.03 -6.04 1.93
N ASP A 16 -0.73 -7.30 1.62
CA ASP A 16 -0.07 -8.22 2.55
C ASP A 16 1.37 -7.80 2.88
N MET A 17 2.12 -7.26 1.91
CA MET A 17 3.45 -6.68 2.14
C MET A 17 3.42 -5.54 3.17
N THR A 18 2.35 -4.74 3.19
CA THR A 18 2.23 -3.62 4.14
C THR A 18 1.77 -4.04 5.52
N THR A 19 1.02 -5.13 5.62
CA THR A 19 0.47 -5.64 6.89
C THR A 19 1.38 -6.67 7.56
N ASN A 20 2.12 -7.46 6.77
CA ASN A 20 3.02 -8.51 7.21
C ASN A 20 4.40 -8.38 6.53
N PRO A 21 5.12 -7.25 6.70
CA PRO A 21 6.34 -6.97 5.94
C PRO A 21 7.47 -7.98 6.15
N MET A 22 7.48 -8.68 7.29
CA MET A 22 8.48 -9.69 7.61
C MET A 22 8.36 -10.97 6.78
N ASP A 23 7.20 -11.23 6.20
CA ASP A 23 6.99 -12.39 5.31
C ASP A 23 7.49 -12.10 3.88
N TRP A 24 7.81 -10.83 3.59
CA TRP A 24 8.13 -10.32 2.26
C TRP A 24 9.54 -9.70 2.18
N LEU A 25 10.53 -10.32 2.84
CA LEU A 25 11.89 -9.79 2.93
C LEU A 25 12.58 -9.52 1.57
N THR A 26 12.15 -10.19 0.50
CA THR A 26 12.65 -9.91 -0.86
C THR A 26 12.31 -8.49 -1.32
N PHE A 27 11.26 -7.88 -0.79
CA PHE A 27 10.79 -6.52 -1.10
C PHE A 27 11.07 -5.51 0.03
N ALA A 28 12.02 -5.82 0.93
CA ALA A 28 12.27 -5.00 2.12
C ALA A 28 12.57 -3.53 1.77
N THR A 29 13.28 -3.26 0.67
CA THR A 29 13.59 -1.90 0.24
C THR A 29 12.35 -1.15 -0.24
N GLU A 30 11.49 -1.79 -1.03
CA GLU A 30 10.24 -1.21 -1.52
C GLU A 30 9.27 -0.94 -0.37
N ILE A 31 9.18 -1.86 0.59
CA ILE A 31 8.37 -1.71 1.81
C ILE A 31 8.87 -0.53 2.65
N GLU A 32 10.18 -0.38 2.84
CA GLU A 32 10.76 0.74 3.59
C GLU A 32 10.47 2.08 2.89
N VAL A 33 10.63 2.15 1.56
CA VAL A 33 10.30 3.35 0.78
C VAL A 33 8.83 3.71 0.92
N PHE A 34 7.93 2.70 0.83
CA PHE A 34 6.50 2.93 1.01
C PHE A 34 6.19 3.47 2.41
N GLN A 35 6.76 2.87 3.47
CA GLN A 35 6.57 3.34 4.85
C GLN A 35 7.02 4.79 5.04
N ARG A 36 8.18 5.18 4.50
CA ARG A 36 8.65 6.58 4.56
C ARG A 36 7.69 7.55 3.87
N LEU A 37 7.13 7.16 2.72
CA LEU A 37 6.12 7.97 2.04
C LEU A 37 4.83 8.11 2.84
N GLN A 38 4.49 7.13 3.68
CA GLN A 38 3.32 7.22 4.55
C GLN A 38 3.48 8.26 5.66
N GLU A 39 4.71 8.51 6.14
CA GLU A 39 4.99 9.49 7.20
C GLU A 39 4.61 10.94 6.81
N ASP A 40 4.47 11.21 5.51
CA ASP A 40 4.05 12.52 4.99
C ASP A 40 2.53 12.79 5.13
N PHE A 41 1.73 11.79 5.55
CA PHE A 41 0.27 11.87 5.68
C PHE A 41 -0.20 11.51 7.10
N GLU A 42 -1.36 12.03 7.54
CA GLU A 42 -1.89 11.71 8.89
C GLU A 42 -2.64 10.37 8.92
N ASP A 43 -3.32 9.98 7.83
CA ASP A 43 -3.96 8.67 7.66
C ASP A 43 -3.68 8.13 6.26
N VAL A 44 -3.07 6.93 6.18
CA VAL A 44 -2.87 6.21 4.93
C VAL A 44 -3.58 4.87 5.03
N ARG A 45 -4.41 4.56 4.02
CA ARG A 45 -4.97 3.21 3.88
C ARG A 45 -4.67 2.65 2.51
N LEU A 46 -4.39 1.36 2.48
CA LEU A 46 -4.26 0.56 1.27
C LEU A 46 -5.26 -0.60 1.37
N SER A 47 -6.11 -0.76 0.37
CA SER A 47 -7.11 -1.83 0.37
C SER A 47 -7.15 -2.57 -0.96
N HIS A 48 -7.52 -3.84 -0.89
CA HIS A 48 -7.71 -4.66 -2.08
C HIS A 48 -9.09 -4.42 -2.71
N ILE A 49 -9.13 -4.26 -4.03
CA ILE A 49 -10.33 -4.23 -4.86
C ILE A 49 -10.24 -5.28 -5.96
N LEU A 50 -11.38 -5.70 -6.53
CA LEU A 50 -11.37 -6.59 -7.68
C LEU A 50 -10.70 -5.92 -8.89
N ARG A 51 -9.97 -6.67 -9.72
CA ARG A 51 -9.35 -6.13 -10.95
C ARG A 51 -10.35 -5.45 -11.89
N SER A 52 -11.59 -5.92 -11.94
CA SER A 52 -12.67 -5.26 -12.70
C SER A 52 -13.00 -3.85 -12.22
N ARG A 53 -12.69 -3.53 -10.96
CA ARG A 53 -12.83 -2.17 -10.37
C ARG A 53 -11.57 -1.33 -10.56
N ASN A 54 -10.40 -1.94 -10.81
CA ASN A 54 -9.13 -1.24 -11.03
C ASN A 54 -8.82 -0.97 -12.51
N GLY A 55 -9.85 -0.83 -13.36
CA GLY A 55 -9.67 -0.70 -14.82
C GLY A 55 -9.11 0.65 -15.30
N ARG A 56 -8.92 1.62 -14.41
CA ARG A 56 -8.41 2.96 -14.71
C ARG A 56 -6.96 3.20 -14.25
N ALA A 57 -6.40 2.29 -13.47
CA ALA A 57 -5.02 2.34 -13.01
C ALA A 57 -4.04 1.98 -14.13
#